data_AF-A0A542KMV7-F1
#
_entry.id   AF-A0A542KMV7-F1
#
_cell.length_a   1.000
_cell.length_b   1.000
_cell.length_c   1.000
_cell.angle_alpha   90.00
_cell.angle_beta   90.00
_cell.angle_gamma   90.00
#
_symmetry.space_group_name_H-M   'P 1'
#
loop_
_entity.id
_entity.type
_entity.pdbx_description
1 polymer ?
#
loop_
_entity_poly.entity_id
_entity_poly.type
_entity_poly.pdbx_seq_one_letter_code
_entity_poly.pdbx_strand_id
1 'polypeptide(L)' 'MRYRGFSLLSVEAVNGLRPVLRVSALAQNGERIDHFEVRRGV' A
#
# COMPACT_ATOMS: atom_id res chain seq x y z
N MET A 1 4.39 9.90 1.51
CA MET A 1 3.14 9.87 0.70
C MET A 1 1.99 10.37 1.55
N ARG A 2 1.09 11.21 1.04
CA ARG A 2 -0.09 11.69 1.78
C ARG A 2 -1.31 11.69 0.85
N TYR A 3 -2.31 10.87 1.19
CA TYR A 3 -3.61 10.88 0.52
C TYR A 3 -4.57 11.83 1.23
N ARG A 4 -5.42 12.52 0.47
CA ARG A 4 -6.49 13.41 0.96
C ARG A 4 -7.81 13.00 0.28
N GLY A 5 -8.93 13.22 0.96
CA GLY A 5 -10.28 13.02 0.40
C GLY A 5 -10.81 11.58 0.50
N PHE A 6 -9.93 10.57 0.52
CA PHE A 6 -10.28 9.14 0.64
C PHE A 6 -9.09 8.42 1.27
N SER A 7 -9.30 7.54 2.26
CA SER A 7 -8.16 6.82 2.85
C SER A 7 -8.56 5.52 3.53
N LEU A 8 -8.89 4.51 2.72
CA LEU A 8 -8.72 3.12 3.16
C LEU A 8 -7.41 2.61 2.56
N LEU A 9 -6.47 2.20 3.41
CA LEU A 9 -5.23 1.56 2.99
C LEU A 9 -5.38 0.05 3.17
N SER A 10 -5.10 -0.71 2.11
CA SER A 10 -4.86 -2.14 2.20
C SER A 10 -3.36 -2.39 2.23
N VAL A 11 -2.90 -3.15 3.22
CA VAL A 11 -1.48 -3.46 3.41
C VAL A 11 -1.32 -4.97 3.44
N GLU A 12 -0.57 -5.50 2.48
CA GLU A 12 -0.20 -6.91 2.41
C GLU A 12 1.30 -7.04 2.70
N ALA A 13 1.64 -7.84 3.72
CA ALA A 13 3.01 -8.17 4.04
C ALA A 13 3.45 -9.40 3.23
N VAL A 14 4.44 -9.21 2.36
CA VAL A 14 5.08 -10.30 1.63
C VAL A 14 6.40 -10.64 2.31
N ASN A 15 6.46 -11.84 2.88
CA ASN A 15 7.64 -12.34 3.59
C ASN A 15 8.60 -13.07 2.63
N GLY A 16 9.84 -13.29 3.08
CA GLY A 16 10.85 -14.07 2.35
C GLY A 16 12.21 -13.38 2.28
N LEU A 17 13.03 -13.80 1.31
CA LEU A 17 14.40 -13.29 1.13
C LEU A 17 14.45 -11.79 0.74
N ARG A 18 13.35 -11.26 0.20
CA ARG A 18 13.19 -9.84 -0.15
C ARG A 18 11.85 -9.35 0.40
N PRO A 19 11.76 -9.08 1.71
CA PRO A 19 10.51 -8.70 2.33
C PRO A 19 10.05 -7.34 1.80
N VAL A 20 8.76 -7.24 1.47
CA VAL A 20 8.13 -5.99 1.00
C VAL A 20 6.75 -5.84 1.62
N LEU A 21 6.33 -4.59 1.81
CA LEU A 21 4.93 -4.28 2.08
C LEU A 21 4.31 -3.74 0.81
N ARG A 22 3.27 -4.42 0.32
CA ARG A 22 2.45 -3.91 -0.77
C ARG A 22 1.35 -3.05 -0.17
N VAL A 23 1.30 -1.79 -0.58
CA VAL A 23 0.33 -0.82 -0.07
C VAL A 23 -0.56 -0.39 -1.23
N SER A 24 -1.87 -0.50 -1.05
CA SER A 24 -2.86 0.01 -2.00
C SER A 24 -3.73 1.05 -1.31
N ALA A 25 -3.95 2.18 -1.98
CA ALA A 25 -4.94 3.16 -1.58
C ALA A 25 -6.27 2.86 -2.29
N LEU A 26 -7.36 2.83 -1.54
CA LEU A 26 -8.69 2.53 -2.05
C LEU A 26 -9.62 3.75 -1.91
N ALA A 27 -10.45 3.97 -2.92
CA ALA A 27 -11.61 4.84 -2.84
C ALA A 27 -12.71 4.21 -1.96
N GLN A 28 -13.74 4.97 -1.60
CA GLN A 28 -14.84 4.48 -0.75
C GLN A 28 -15.60 3.27 -1.33
N ASN A 29 -15.65 3.15 -2.65
CA ASN A 29 -16.24 2.01 -3.36
C ASN A 29 -15.31 0.77 -3.42
N GLY A 30 -14.12 0.83 -2.80
CA GLY A 30 -13.11 -0.23 -2.83
C GLY A 30 -12.21 -0.24 -4.08
N GLU A 31 -12.40 0.68 -5.02
CA GLU A 31 -11.56 0.80 -6.20
C GLU A 31 -10.14 1.23 -5.82
N ARG A 32 -9.13 0.58 -6.39
CA ARG A 32 -7.73 0.92 -6.14
C ARG A 32 -7.33 2.15 -6.95
N ILE A 33 -6.95 3.22 -6.25
CA ILE A 33 -6.53 4.49 -6.83
C ILE A 33 -5.02 4.69 -6.81
N ASP A 34 -4.28 3.93 -6.00
CA ASP A 34 -2.81 3.94 -6.03
C ASP A 34 -2.24 2.62 -5.50
N HIS A 35 -0.97 2.33 -5.86
CA HIS A 35 -0.23 1.17 -5.42
C HIS A 35 1.27 1.43 -5.37
N PHE A 36 1.92 1.05 -4.26
CA PHE A 36 3.37 1.10 -4.13
C PHE A 36 3.91 -0.01 -3.21
N GLU A 37 5.18 -0.35 -3.41
CA GLU A 37 5.92 -1.23 -2.51
C GLU A 37 6.78 -0.42 -1.54
N VAL A 38 6.72 -0.77 -0.26
CA VAL A 38 7.68 -0.31 0.74
C VAL A 38 8.70 -1.40 0.96
N ARG A 39 9.97 -1.06 0.79
CA ARG A 39 11.10 -1.90 1.17
C ARG A 39 11.79 -1.27 2.37
N ARG A 40 12.36 -2.11 3.23
CA ARG A 40 13.25 -1.62 4.28
C ARG A 40 14.48 -1.00 3.61
N GLY A 41 14.74 0.27 3.90
CA GLY A 41 15.98 0.93 3.47
C GLY A 41 17.17 0.29 4.15
N VAL A 42 18.25 0.10 3.39
CA VAL A 42 19.57 -0.35 3.88
C VAL A 42 20.38 0.86 4.30
#